data_AF-A0AAV3XA66-F1
#
_entry.id   AF-A0AAV3XA66-F1
#
_cell.length_a   1.000
_cell.length_b   1.000
_cell.length_c   1.000
_cell.angle_alpha   90.00
_cell.angle_beta   90.00
_cell.angle_gamma   90.00
#
_symmetry.space_group_name_H-M   'P 1'
#
loop_
_entity.id
_entity.type
_entity.pdbx_description
1 polymer ?
#
loop_
_entity_poly.entity_id
_entity_poly.type
_entity_poly.pdbx_seq_one_letter_code
_entity_poly.pdbx_strand_id
1 'polypeptide(L)' 'MRLSRPIPDGFKLKQVRIVKKASGYFAMLSLQCDVQVPDATPHGHPVGIDLGIQKFLATSDGELIALTSIL' A
#
# COMPACT_ATOMS: atom_id res chain seq x y z
N MET A 1 -10.67 -12.95 20.09
CA MET A 1 -10.50 -12.01 18.96
C MET A 1 -9.50 -12.62 17.99
N ARG A 2 -9.87 -12.86 16.72
CA ARG A 2 -8.95 -13.42 15.72
C ARG A 2 -8.17 -12.29 15.07
N LEU A 3 -6.86 -12.23 15.31
CA LEU A 3 -5.94 -11.34 14.60
C LEU A 3 -5.60 -11.97 13.23
N SER A 4 -5.60 -11.17 12.17
CA SER A 4 -5.15 -11.65 10.85
C SER A 4 -3.64 -11.86 10.78
N ARG A 5 -2.88 -11.05 11.54
CA ARG A 5 -1.42 -11.12 11.68
C ARG A 5 -0.98 -10.48 13.01
N PRO A 6 0.22 -10.79 13.53
CA PRO A 6 0.82 -10.08 14.66
C PRO A 6 0.99 -8.58 14.38
N ILE A 7 0.91 -7.76 15.43
CA ILE A 7 1.27 -6.34 15.34
C ILE A 7 2.80 -6.26 15.31
N PRO A 8 3.41 -5.56 14.34
CA PRO A 8 4.86 -5.45 14.27
C PRO A 8 5.44 -4.66 15.45
N ASP A 9 6.64 -5.04 15.89
CA ASP A 9 7.36 -4.36 16.97
C ASP A 9 7.67 -2.90 16.62
N GLY A 10 7.60 -2.01 17.62
CA GLY A 10 7.85 -0.57 17.46
C GLY A 10 6.66 0.24 16.92
N PHE A 11 5.57 -0.40 16.50
CA PHE A 11 4.37 0.30 16.05
C PHE A 11 3.46 0.69 17.21
N LYS A 12 2.92 1.92 17.17
CA LYS A 12 1.96 2.44 18.15
C LYS A 12 0.54 2.42 17.57
N LEU A 13 -0.42 1.87 18.30
CA LEU A 13 -1.84 1.93 17.92
C LEU A 13 -2.37 3.35 18.12
N LYS A 14 -2.89 3.96 17.05
CA LYS A 14 -3.41 5.35 17.09
C LYS A 14 -4.92 5.40 17.10
N GLN A 15 -5.58 4.43 16.48
CA GLN A 15 -7.03 4.40 16.35
C GLN A 15 -7.55 2.98 16.18
N VAL A 16 -8.73 2.73 16.75
CA VAL A 16 -9.53 1.54 16.51
C VAL A 16 -10.88 1.97 15.94
N ARG A 17 -11.31 1.34 14.85
CA ARG A 17 -12.66 1.49 14.30
C ARG A 17 -13.37 0.14 14.30
N ILE A 18 -14.54 0.08 14.92
CA ILE A 18 -15.40 -1.10 14.86
C ILE A 18 -16.34 -0.98 13.66
N VAL A 19 -16.37 -2.01 12.82
CA VAL A 19 -17.20 -2.06 11.60
C VAL A 19 -18.03 -3.33 11.63
N LYS A 20 -19.34 -3.20 11.40
CA LYS A 20 -20.24 -4.33 11.15
C LYS A 20 -20.28 -4.62 9.66
N LYS A 21 -19.94 -5.85 9.26
CA LYS A 21 -20.10 -6.38 7.89
C LYS A 21 -21.11 -7.53 7.91
N ALA A 22 -21.55 -7.98 6.74
CA ALA A 22 -22.44 -9.14 6.61
C ALA A 22 -21.87 -10.40 7.29
N SER A 23 -20.55 -10.55 7.31
CA SER A 23 -19.83 -11.67 7.93
C SER A 23 -19.52 -11.48 9.42
N GLY A 24 -19.94 -10.37 10.03
CA GLY A 24 -19.74 -10.09 11.46
C GLY A 24 -19.02 -8.77 11.74
N TYR A 25 -18.54 -8.62 12.98
CA TYR A 25 -17.87 -7.40 13.43
C TYR A 25 -16.35 -7.49 13.28
N PHE A 26 -15.74 -6.38 12.88
CA PHE A 26 -14.30 -6.26 12.66
C PHE A 26 -13.75 -5.05 13.40
N ALA A 27 -12.58 -5.21 14.00
CA ALA A 27 -11.77 -4.10 14.52
C ALA A 27 -10.70 -3.74 13.49
N MET A 28 -10.80 -2.55 12.91
CA MET A 28 -9.78 -1.98 12.03
C MET A 28 -8.80 -1.16 12.88
N LEU A 29 -7.52 -1.50 12.81
CA LEU A 29 -6.46 -0.90 13.60
C LEU A 29 -5.61 0.02 12.72
N SER A 30 -5.42 1.28 13.14
CA SER A 30 -4.46 2.20 12.53
C SER A 30 -3.19 2.24 13.37
N LEU A 31 -2.08 1.81 12.78
CA LEU A 31 -0.78 1.73 13.44
C LEU A 31 0.16 2.81 12.90
N GLN A 32 0.91 3.46 13.78
CA GLN A 32 1.97 4.40 13.42
C GLN A 32 3.33 3.76 13.69
N CYS A 33 4.22 3.78 12.70
CA CYS A 33 5.65 3.58 12.90
C CYS A 33 6.32 4.94 12.97
N ASP A 34 7.21 5.12 13.95
CA ASP A 34 8.07 6.30 14.01
C ASP A 34 9.33 6.01 13.19
N VAL A 35 9.30 6.37 11.91
CA VAL A 35 10.43 6.20 10.99
C VAL A 35 10.84 7.57 10.48
N GLN A 36 12.13 7.89 10.61
CA GLN A 36 12.72 9.01 9.91
C GLN A 36 13.00 8.58 8.48
N VAL A 37 12.18 9.05 7.55
CA VAL A 37 12.45 8.90 6.12
C VAL A 37 13.47 9.98 5.75
N PRO A 38 14.66 9.63 5.25
CA PRO A 38 15.61 10.64 4.81
C PRO A 38 15.05 11.42 3.61
N ASP A 39 15.34 12.71 3.55
CA ASP A 39 15.06 13.49 2.34
C ASP A 39 15.87 12.95 1.18
N ALA A 40 15.18 12.37 0.20
CA ALA A 40 15.81 11.88 -1.01
C ALA A 40 16.10 13.08 -1.93
N THR A 41 17.39 13.40 -2.11
CA THR A 41 17.78 14.27 -3.23
C THR A 41 17.57 13.49 -4.52
N PRO A 42 16.84 13.97 -5.52
CA PRO A 42 16.70 13.26 -6.79
C PRO A 42 18.08 13.05 -7.43
N HIS A 43 18.43 11.79 -7.71
CA HIS A 43 19.68 11.42 -8.36
C HIS A 43 19.49 10.17 -9.22
N GLY A 44 20.41 9.94 -10.15
CA GLY A 44 20.38 8.79 -11.06
C GLY A 44 19.48 9.00 -12.28
N HIS A 45 18.93 7.90 -12.79
CA HIS A 45 18.07 7.87 -13.98
C HIS A 45 16.61 8.06 -13.58
N PRO A 46 15.96 9.18 -13.96
CA PRO A 46 14.55 9.39 -13.63
C PRO A 46 13.66 8.49 -14.47
N VAL A 47 12.75 7.77 -13.82
CA VAL A 47 11.75 6.94 -14.50
C VAL A 47 10.39 7.61 -14.42
N GLY A 48 9.84 7.97 -15.58
CA GLY A 48 8.45 8.41 -15.71
C GLY A 48 7.51 7.23 -15.59
N ILE A 49 6.42 7.38 -14.84
CA ILE A 49 5.39 6.36 -14.63
C ILE A 49 4.06 6.90 -15.14
N ASP A 50 3.46 6.21 -16.10
CA ASP A 50 2.09 6.46 -16.60
C ASP A 50 1.21 5.24 -16.33
N LEU A 51 0.07 5.48 -15.67
CA LEU A 51 -0.89 4.43 -15.30
C LEU A 51 -2.17 4.62 -16.11
N GLY A 52 -2.60 3.57 -16.81
CA GLY A 52 -3.69 3.68 -17.76
C GLY A 52 -4.65 2.49 -17.79
N ILE A 53 -5.71 2.65 -18.60
CA ILE A 53 -6.73 1.61 -18.82
C ILE A 53 -6.31 0.67 -19.95
N GLN A 54 -5.64 1.17 -20.99
CA GLN A 54 -5.15 0.33 -22.09
C GLN A 54 -3.91 -0.48 -21.70
N LYS A 55 -3.04 0.12 -20.88
CA LYS A 55 -1.86 -0.51 -20.29
C LYS A 55 -1.85 -0.13 -18.83
N PHE A 56 -1.66 -1.12 -17.95
CA PHE A 56 -1.69 -0.90 -16.51
C PHE A 56 -0.55 0.03 -16.07
N LEU A 57 0.66 -0.22 -16.60
CA LEU A 57 1.85 0.58 -16.35
C LEU A 57 2.61 0.78 -17.66
N ALA A 58 3.03 2.00 -17.92
CA ALA A 58 4.04 2.35 -18.89
C ALA A 58 5.15 3.15 -18.20
N THR A 59 6.41 2.77 -18.43
CA THR A 59 7.56 3.52 -17.93
C THR A 59 8.25 4.29 -19.05
N SER A 60 8.97 5.36 -18.72
CA SER A 60 9.85 6.07 -19.68
C SER A 60 10.95 5.19 -20.26
N ASP A 61 11.22 4.05 -19.64
CA ASP A 61 12.25 3.08 -20.05
C ASP A 61 11.69 2.05 -21.03
N GLY A 62 10.42 2.20 -21.42
CA GLY A 62 9.75 1.33 -22.38
C GLY A 62 9.16 0.07 -21.78
N GLU A 63 9.18 -0.10 -20.45
CA GLU A 63 8.48 -1.21 -19.80
C GLU A 63 6.97 -0.98 -19.88
N LEU A 64 6.25 -2.01 -20.33
CA LEU A 64 4.81 -1.99 -20.49
C LEU A 64 4.21 -3.21 -19.80
N ILE A 65 3.42 -2.97 -18.75
CA ILE A 65 2.66 -4.02 -18.07
C ILE A 65 1.21 -3.93 -18.53
N ALA A 66 0.71 -5.01 -19.13
CA ALA A 66 -0.70 -5.14 -19.46
C ALA A 66 -1.53 -5.36 -18.19
N LEU A 67 -2.80 -4.96 -18.23
CA LEU A 67 -3.75 -5.44 -17.22
C LEU A 67 -3.79 -6.96 -17.29
N THR A 68 -3.58 -7.63 -16.16
CA THR A 68 -3.88 -9.05 -16.07
C THR A 68 -5.38 -9.21 -16.28
N SER A 69 -5.78 -9.92 -17.34
CA SER A 69 -7.18 -10.36 -17.48
C SER A 69 -7.53 -11.20 -16.26
N ILE A 70 -8.45 -10.70 -15.45
CA ILE A 70 -9.11 -11.48 -14.40
C ILE A 70 -10.30 -12.17 -15.08
N LEU A 71 -10.00 -13.11 -15.98
CA LEU A 71 -10.94 -14.07 -16.55
C LEU A 71 -10.31 -15.45 -16.48
#